data_AF-A0A3D4T9V9-F1
#
_entry.id   AF-A0A3D4T9V9-F1
#
_cell.length_a   1.000
_cell.length_b   1.000
_cell.length_c   1.000
_cell.angle_alpha   90.00
_cell.angle_beta   90.00
_cell.angle_gamma   90.00
#
_symmetry.space_group_name_H-M   'P 1'
#
loop_
_entity.id
_entity.type
_entity.pdbx_description
1 polymer ?
#
loop_
_entity_poly.entity_id
_entity_poly.type
_entity_poly.pdbx_seq_one_letter_code
_entity_poly.pdbx_strand_id
1 'polypeptide(L)'
;MMENEDAFVDSSINQIIREFDSRSPENAAFVALKAKQFFERSQYLAFTIEDEFKKIGRVSREARQRNEKGIWVLEGTSMPSVLVETGFISNPEEEKYLYSDAGQRETSQVIINALKRYKNSLENRTIGTANGVARK
;
A
#
# COMPACT_ATOMS: atom_id res chain seq x y z
N MET A 1 -20.65 -3.53 -13.31
CA MET A 1 -19.61 -4.50 -13.71
C MET A 1 -18.30 -3.74 -13.81
N MET A 2 -17.47 -3.86 -12.77
CA MET A 2 -16.17 -3.19 -12.60
C MET A 2 -15.16 -4.30 -12.36
N GLU A 3 -14.99 -5.18 -13.35
CA GLU A 3 -14.21 -6.43 -13.23
C GLU A 3 -12.99 -6.48 -14.16
N ASN A 4 -12.73 -5.44 -14.97
CA ASN A 4 -11.73 -5.52 -16.05
C ASN A 4 -10.48 -4.65 -15.87
N GLU A 5 -10.34 -3.87 -14.79
CA GLU A 5 -9.12 -3.07 -14.54
C GLU A 5 -8.13 -3.75 -13.59
N ASP A 6 -8.62 -4.45 -12.56
CA ASP A 6 -7.77 -5.07 -11.53
C ASP A 6 -7.02 -6.32 -12.05
N ALA A 7 -7.57 -7.04 -13.03
CA ALA A 7 -6.96 -8.24 -13.61
C ALA A 7 -5.78 -7.93 -14.55
N PHE A 8 -5.70 -6.73 -15.13
CA PHE A 8 -4.71 -6.41 -16.17
C PHE A 8 -3.32 -6.05 -15.59
N VAL A 9 -3.29 -5.53 -14.36
CA VAL A 9 -2.05 -5.12 -13.68
C VAL A 9 -1.38 -6.31 -12.97
N ASP A 10 -2.17 -7.23 -12.42
CA ASP A 10 -1.70 -8.38 -11.63
C ASP A 10 -1.06 -9.49 -12.50
N SER A 11 -1.56 -9.71 -13.72
CA SER A 11 -1.01 -10.73 -14.61
C SER A 11 0.38 -10.36 -15.14
N SER A 12 0.58 -9.09 -15.51
CA SER A 12 1.78 -8.65 -16.25
C SER A 12 3.04 -8.73 -15.40
N ILE A 13 2.99 -8.35 -14.13
CA ILE A 13 4.18 -8.35 -13.24
C ILE A 13 4.51 -9.77 -12.77
N ASN A 14 3.51 -10.57 -12.40
CA ASN A 14 3.73 -11.96 -12.03
C ASN A 14 4.21 -12.81 -13.21
N GLN A 15 3.75 -12.51 -14.42
CA GLN A 15 4.24 -13.12 -15.64
C GLN A 15 5.69 -12.72 -15.93
N ILE A 16 6.04 -11.43 -15.79
CA ILE A 16 7.43 -10.95 -15.86
C ILE A 16 8.31 -11.67 -14.82
N ILE A 17 7.87 -11.81 -13.56
CA ILE A 17 8.65 -12.50 -12.53
C ILE A 17 8.84 -14.00 -12.85
N ARG A 18 7.84 -14.65 -13.45
CA ARG A 18 7.86 -16.09 -13.80
C ARG A 18 8.65 -16.39 -15.08
N GLU A 19 8.70 -15.47 -16.03
CA GLU A 19 9.37 -15.63 -17.32
C GLU A 19 10.87 -15.25 -17.28
N PHE A 20 11.35 -14.66 -16.19
CA PHE A 20 12.71 -14.12 -16.11
C PHE A 20 13.75 -15.17 -15.67
N ASP A 21 14.76 -15.42 -16.53
CA ASP A 21 15.96 -16.20 -16.18
C ASP A 21 16.72 -15.48 -15.05
N SER A 22 16.85 -16.16 -13.91
CA SER A 22 17.41 -15.65 -12.65
C SER A 22 18.93 -15.40 -12.67
N ARG A 23 19.57 -15.46 -13.84
CA ARG A 23 21.04 -15.44 -14.00
C ARG A 23 21.58 -14.22 -14.77
N SER A 24 20.73 -13.34 -15.32
CA SER A 24 21.17 -12.10 -15.99
C SER A 24 21.30 -10.93 -14.98
N PRO A 25 22.41 -10.18 -15.01
CA PRO A 25 22.58 -8.97 -14.19
C PRO A 25 21.52 -7.89 -14.43
N GLU A 26 21.05 -7.75 -15.67
CA GLU A 26 20.01 -6.78 -16.07
C GLU A 26 18.66 -7.11 -15.41
N ASN A 27 18.32 -8.39 -15.36
CA ASN A 27 17.10 -8.90 -14.73
C ASN A 27 17.13 -8.65 -13.22
N ALA A 28 18.26 -8.91 -12.57
CA ALA A 28 18.44 -8.63 -11.14
C ALA A 28 18.28 -7.13 -10.84
N ALA A 29 18.84 -6.26 -11.69
CA ALA A 29 18.68 -4.82 -11.57
C ALA A 29 17.22 -4.36 -11.73
N PHE A 30 16.49 -4.92 -12.70
CA PHE A 30 15.08 -4.62 -12.91
C PHE A 30 14.21 -5.06 -11.72
N VAL A 31 14.43 -6.27 -11.19
CA VAL A 31 13.72 -6.77 -10.00
C VAL A 31 14.00 -5.87 -8.79
N ALA A 32 15.26 -5.48 -8.56
CA ALA A 32 15.62 -4.56 -7.48
C ALA A 32 14.93 -3.19 -7.63
N LEU A 33 14.85 -2.66 -8.86
CA LEU A 33 14.15 -1.40 -9.14
C LEU A 33 12.65 -1.50 -8.85
N LYS A 34 12.01 -2.61 -9.25
CA LYS A 34 10.58 -2.85 -8.97
C LYS A 34 10.32 -3.02 -7.47
N ALA A 35 11.15 -3.80 -6.79
CA ALA A 35 11.06 -3.96 -5.34
C ALA A 35 11.17 -2.60 -4.63
N LYS A 36 12.13 -1.76 -5.02
CA LYS A 36 12.26 -0.39 -4.51
C LYS A 36 11.02 0.46 -4.80
N GLN A 37 10.49 0.40 -6.02
CA GLN A 37 9.29 1.15 -6.41
C GLN A 37 8.06 0.74 -5.59
N PHE A 38 7.85 -0.56 -5.37
CA PHE A 38 6.75 -1.05 -4.54
C PHE A 38 6.96 -0.67 -3.08
N PHE A 39 8.18 -0.77 -2.58
CA PHE A 39 8.50 -0.33 -1.23
C PHE A 39 8.16 1.16 -0.99
N GLU A 40 8.59 2.06 -1.87
CA GLU A 40 8.28 3.49 -1.77
C GLU A 40 6.76 3.76 -1.84
N ARG A 41 6.05 3.01 -2.68
CA ARG A 41 4.59 3.09 -2.81
C ARG A 41 3.88 2.57 -1.55
N SER A 42 4.35 1.49 -0.95
CA SER A 42 3.85 0.95 0.31
C SER A 42 4.05 1.95 1.44
N GLN A 43 5.22 2.57 1.52
CA GLN A 43 5.52 3.59 2.52
C GLN A 43 4.58 4.79 2.41
N TYR A 44 4.36 5.27 1.18
CA TYR A 44 3.42 6.38 0.94
C TYR A 44 1.97 6.01 1.31
N LEU A 45 1.53 4.79 0.98
CA LEU A 45 0.22 4.28 1.40
C LEU A 45 0.11 4.22 2.93
N ALA A 46 1.14 3.70 3.61
CA ALA A 46 1.17 3.59 5.06
C ALA A 46 1.03 4.95 5.76
N PHE A 47 1.80 5.96 5.32
CA PHE A 47 1.66 7.33 5.86
C PHE A 47 0.31 7.95 5.56
N THR A 48 -0.26 7.69 4.37
CA THR A 48 -1.59 8.19 4.03
C THR A 48 -2.66 7.61 4.97
N ILE A 49 -2.58 6.32 5.27
CA ILE A 49 -3.48 5.64 6.23
C ILE A 49 -3.28 6.20 7.64
N GLU A 50 -2.02 6.32 8.09
CA GLU A 50 -1.67 6.88 9.40
C GLU A 50 -2.26 8.29 9.59
N ASP A 51 -2.14 9.15 8.59
CA ASP A 51 -2.70 10.51 8.62
C ASP A 51 -4.24 10.50 8.73
N GLU A 52 -4.93 9.58 8.07
CA GLU A 52 -6.38 9.46 8.21
C GLU A 52 -6.79 8.98 9.61
N PHE A 53 -6.02 8.09 10.23
CA PHE A 53 -6.23 7.71 11.63
C PHE A 53 -6.00 8.89 12.60
N LYS A 54 -4.97 9.71 12.37
CA LYS A 54 -4.72 10.90 13.20
C LYS A 54 -5.89 11.89 13.16
N LYS A 55 -6.56 12.06 12.01
CA LYS A 55 -7.68 12.99 11.85
C LYS A 55 -8.88 12.65 12.73
N ILE A 56 -9.10 11.37 13.02
CA ILE A 56 -10.17 10.90 13.92
C ILE A 56 -9.70 10.80 15.38
N GLY A 57 -8.52 11.35 15.71
CA GLY A 57 -8.00 11.40 17.08
C GLY A 57 -7.32 10.12 17.56
N ARG A 58 -7.04 9.16 16.67
CA ARG A 58 -6.30 7.95 17.03
C ARG A 58 -4.82 8.27 17.24
N VAL A 59 -4.22 7.64 18.24
CA VAL A 59 -2.79 7.81 18.55
C VAL A 59 -1.97 7.12 17.48
N SER A 60 -1.11 7.87 16.80
CA SER A 60 -0.13 7.28 15.90
C SER A 60 1.13 6.83 16.67
N ARG A 61 1.65 5.67 16.29
CA ARG A 61 2.94 5.12 16.73
C ARG A 61 3.99 5.10 15.61
N GLU A 62 3.72 5.87 14.55
CA GLU A 62 4.48 5.94 13.30
C GLU A 62 4.35 4.66 12.46
N ALA A 63 4.15 4.81 11.15
CA ALA A 63 4.32 3.69 10.22
C ALA A 63 5.79 3.27 10.20
N ARG A 64 6.05 1.97 10.42
CA ARG A 64 7.39 1.41 10.57
C ARG A 64 7.64 0.28 9.60
N GLN A 65 8.89 0.20 9.15
CA GLN A 65 9.41 -0.99 8.48
C GLN A 65 10.01 -1.93 9.53
N ARG A 66 9.68 -3.22 9.44
CA ARG A 66 10.29 -4.26 10.29
C ARG A 66 11.60 -4.73 9.64
N ASN A 67 12.66 -3.96 9.83
CA ASN A 67 13.96 -4.19 9.19
C ASN A 67 14.66 -5.48 9.66
N GLU A 68 14.36 -5.93 10.88
CA GLU A 68 15.05 -7.08 11.51
C GLU A 68 14.30 -8.40 11.33
N LYS A 69 12.98 -8.36 11.07
CA LYS A 69 12.14 -9.54 10.92
C LYS A 69 11.00 -9.23 9.97
N GLY A 70 11.06 -9.82 8.77
CA GLY A 70 10.02 -9.69 7.76
C GLY A 70 8.65 -10.14 8.28
N ILE A 71 7.59 -9.54 7.73
CA ILE A 71 6.22 -9.98 7.93
C ILE A 71 5.83 -10.81 6.71
N TRP A 72 5.59 -12.10 6.90
CA TRP A 72 5.43 -13.05 5.79
C TRP A 72 4.30 -12.66 4.81
N VAL A 73 3.19 -12.11 5.31
CA VAL A 73 2.08 -11.65 4.45
C VAL A 73 2.46 -10.48 3.53
N LEU A 74 3.50 -9.72 3.86
CA LEU A 74 4.00 -8.61 3.03
C LEU A 74 5.12 -9.05 2.06
N GLU A 75 5.84 -10.13 2.39
CA GLU A 75 6.97 -10.63 1.62
C GLU A 75 6.54 -11.31 0.30
N GLY A 76 5.33 -11.88 0.25
CA GLY A 76 4.78 -12.55 -0.94
C GLY A 76 4.01 -11.66 -1.90
N THR A 77 4.19 -10.33 -1.84
CA THR A 77 3.36 -9.39 -2.63
C THR A 77 4.12 -8.81 -3.82
N SER A 78 3.56 -8.95 -5.03
CA SER A 78 4.07 -8.35 -6.27
C SER A 78 3.53 -6.93 -6.51
N MET A 79 3.06 -6.27 -5.45
CA MET A 79 2.44 -4.94 -5.48
C MET A 79 2.69 -4.19 -4.16
N PRO A 80 2.41 -2.88 -4.07
CA PRO A 80 2.47 -2.17 -2.80
C PRO A 80 1.52 -2.80 -1.76
N SER A 81 2.02 -3.04 -0.55
CA SER A 81 1.32 -3.73 0.53
C SER A 81 1.67 -3.14 1.89
N VAL A 82 0.69 -3.10 2.79
CA VAL A 82 0.82 -2.57 4.15
C VAL A 82 0.05 -3.45 5.12
N LEU A 83 0.54 -3.57 6.35
CA LEU A 83 -0.20 -4.16 7.46
C LEU A 83 -0.61 -3.04 8.41
N VAL A 84 -1.91 -2.97 8.72
CA VAL A 84 -2.49 -1.95 9.59
C VAL A 84 -2.86 -2.59 10.93
N GLU A 85 -2.20 -2.17 12.00
CA GLU A 85 -2.59 -2.52 13.36
C GLU A 85 -3.65 -1.51 13.84
N THR A 86 -4.90 -1.97 14.00
CA THR A 86 -6.05 -1.09 14.30
C THR A 86 -6.20 -0.75 15.78
N GLY A 87 -5.58 -1.54 16.67
CA GLY A 87 -5.60 -1.36 18.12
C GLY A 87 -5.05 -2.58 18.86
N PHE A 88 -5.03 -2.52 20.18
CA PHE A 88 -4.56 -3.62 21.04
C PHE A 88 -5.73 -4.28 21.76
N ILE A 89 -6.10 -5.50 21.37
CA ILE A 89 -7.16 -6.28 22.03
C ILE A 89 -6.85 -6.53 23.51
N SER A 90 -5.58 -6.55 23.91
CA SER A 90 -5.18 -6.67 25.32
C SER A 90 -5.51 -5.45 26.18
N ASN A 91 -5.87 -4.31 25.58
CA ASN A 91 -6.33 -3.13 26.29
C ASN A 91 -7.88 -3.12 26.30
N PRO A 92 -8.54 -3.21 27.47
CA PRO A 92 -10.00 -3.32 27.55
C PRO A 92 -10.77 -2.17 26.87
N GLU A 93 -10.23 -0.95 26.85
CA GLU A 93 -10.89 0.18 26.20
C GLU A 93 -10.79 0.09 24.67
N GLU A 94 -9.65 -0.38 24.16
CA GLU A 94 -9.45 -0.63 22.73
C GLU A 94 -10.24 -1.86 22.26
N GLU A 95 -10.32 -2.92 23.07
CA GLU A 95 -11.13 -4.10 22.79
C GLU A 95 -12.60 -3.72 22.58
N LYS A 96 -13.20 -2.95 23.50
CA LYS A 96 -14.58 -2.45 23.37
C LYS A 96 -14.77 -1.64 22.09
N TYR A 97 -13.82 -0.77 21.76
CA TYR A 97 -13.87 0.03 20.53
C TYR A 97 -13.82 -0.87 19.28
N LEU A 98 -12.87 -1.81 19.21
CA LEU A 98 -12.71 -2.74 18.09
C LEU A 98 -13.91 -3.68 17.93
N TYR A 99 -14.56 -4.05 19.03
CA TYR A 99 -15.77 -4.87 19.03
C TYR A 99 -17.01 -4.09 18.59
N SER A 100 -17.06 -2.78 18.83
CA SER A 100 -18.24 -1.96 18.52
C SER A 100 -18.46 -1.73 17.02
N ASP A 101 -19.73 -1.72 16.60
CA ASP A 101 -20.10 -1.38 15.22
C ASP A 101 -19.59 0.01 14.79
N ALA A 102 -19.62 0.97 15.73
CA ALA A 102 -19.13 2.32 15.48
C ALA A 102 -17.63 2.33 15.19
N GLY A 103 -16.81 1.65 16.02
CA GLY A 103 -15.36 1.59 15.83
C GLY A 103 -14.95 0.83 14.58
N GLN A 104 -15.63 -0.27 14.24
CA GLN A 104 -15.40 -1.00 12.98
C GLN A 104 -15.73 -0.13 11.76
N ARG A 105 -16.85 0.61 11.81
CA ARG A 105 -17.28 1.49 10.72
C ARG A 105 -16.35 2.68 10.55
N GLU A 106 -15.91 3.28 11.64
CA GLU A 106 -14.93 4.38 11.63
C GLU A 106 -13.58 3.91 11.07
N THR A 107 -13.05 2.79 11.55
CA THR A 107 -11.81 2.18 11.06
C THR A 107 -11.89 1.88 9.55
N SER A 108 -13.00 1.29 9.10
CA SER A 108 -13.22 1.01 7.68
C SER A 108 -13.27 2.29 6.84
N GLN A 109 -13.94 3.33 7.34
CA GLN A 109 -14.05 4.61 6.64
C GLN A 109 -12.68 5.31 6.51
N VAL A 110 -11.85 5.24 7.54
CA VAL A 110 -10.46 5.73 7.51
C VAL A 110 -9.67 5.05 6.40
N ILE A 111 -9.71 3.72 6.31
CA ILE A 111 -9.00 2.96 5.29
C ILE A 111 -9.51 3.32 3.88
N ILE A 112 -10.83 3.43 3.70
CA ILE A 112 -11.44 3.82 2.42
C ILE A 112 -10.98 5.23 2.00
N ASN A 113 -10.96 6.18 2.92
CA ASN A 113 -10.53 7.56 2.64
C ASN A 113 -9.05 7.60 2.26
N ALA A 114 -8.21 6.85 2.96
CA ALA A 114 -6.79 6.74 2.66
C ALA A 114 -6.55 6.13 1.28
N LEU A 115 -7.27 5.06 0.93
CA LEU A 115 -7.18 4.42 -0.39
C LEU A 115 -7.61 5.38 -1.52
N LYS A 116 -8.70 6.15 -1.33
CA LYS A 116 -9.12 7.17 -2.30
C LYS A 116 -8.04 8.23 -2.50
N ARG A 117 -7.46 8.74 -1.41
CA ARG A 117 -6.35 9.72 -1.47
C ARG A 117 -5.13 9.14 -2.18
N TYR A 118 -4.76 7.91 -1.85
CA TYR A 118 -3.65 7.21 -2.47
C TYR A 118 -3.87 7.04 -3.99
N LYS A 119 -5.04 6.53 -4.39
CA LYS A 119 -5.41 6.37 -5.80
C LYS A 119 -5.33 7.69 -6.57
N ASN A 120 -5.95 8.75 -6.04
CA ASN A 120 -5.92 10.07 -6.66
C ASN A 120 -4.48 10.61 -6.82
N SER A 121 -3.60 10.33 -5.86
CA SER A 121 -2.18 10.74 -5.95
C SER A 121 -1.43 10.04 -7.10
N LEU A 122 -1.78 8.79 -7.39
CA LEU A 122 -1.19 8.02 -8.48
C LEU A 122 -1.69 8.52 -9.82
N GLU A 123 -3.00 8.75 -9.95
CA GLU A 123 -3.62 9.28 -11.17
C GLU A 123 -3.07 10.66 -11.53
N ASN A 124 -2.95 11.56 -10.54
CA ASN A 124 -2.41 12.90 -10.75
C ASN A 124 -0.91 12.90 -11.14
N ARG A 125 -0.11 11.94 -10.64
CA ARG A 125 1.27 11.75 -11.10
C ARG A 125 1.34 11.32 -12.57
N THR A 126 0.41 10.48 -13.01
CA THR A 126 0.31 10.03 -14.40
C THR A 126 -0.11 11.17 -15.33
N ILE A 127 -1.03 12.05 -14.89
CA ILE A 127 -1.47 13.21 -15.68
C ILE A 127 -0.37 14.29 -15.77
N GLY A 128 0.38 14.51 -14.69
CA GLY A 128 1.50 15.48 -14.69
C GLY A 128 2.66 15.11 -15.62
N THR A 129 2.91 13.81 -15.82
CA THR A 129 3.95 13.32 -16.74
C THR A 129 3.50 13.36 -18.21
N ALA A 130 2.21 13.14 -18.50
CA ALA A 130 1.66 13.28 -19.85
C ALA A 130 1.71 14.73 -20.37
N ASN A 131 1.49 15.72 -19.51
CA ASN A 131 1.51 17.14 -19.90
C ASN A 131 2.93 17.75 -20.04
N GLY A 132 3.97 17.07 -19.57
CA GLY A 132 5.37 17.53 -19.66
C GLY A 132 6.04 17.23 -21.01
N VAL A 133 5.47 16.37 -21.84
CA VAL A 133 6.04 15.97 -23.15
C VAL A 133 5.50 16.86 -24.29
N ALA A 134 4.46 17.67 -24.04
CA ALA A 134 3.72 18.42 -25.06
C ALA A 134 4.13 19.90 -25.22
N ARG A 135 5.31 20.32 -24.76
CA ARG A 135 5.84 21.66 -25.04
C ARG A 135 7.26 21.58 -25.59
N LYS A 136 7.35 21.55 -26.91
CA LYS A 136 8.49 22.09 -27.68
C LYS A 136 8.42 23.62 -27.65
#